data_AF-A0A5D2I5W6-F1
#
_entry.id   AF-A0A5D2I5W6-F1
#
_cell.length_a   1.000
_cell.length_b   1.000
_cell.length_c   1.000
_cell.angle_alpha   90.00
_cell.angle_beta   90.00
_cell.angle_gamma   90.00
#
_symmetry.space_group_name_H-M   'P 1'
#
loop_
_entity.id
_entity.type
_entity.pdbx_description
1 polymer ?
#
loop_
_entity_poly.entity_id
_entity_poly.type
_entity_poly.pdbx_seq_one_letter_code
_entity_poly.pdbx_strand_id
1 'polypeptide(L)'
;MSSQISEADQELLLHKLDIFKIRGKDKQGHKILRIIGKFFPTRLLIVEVVKNYLEEHIFPRLGKRRFSVLYVHTGVQRSDNFPGISGLRWIYEAIPINIRDNLQAVYFLHPGLQARLFLATFGRFLFSEGLYGKL
;
A
#
# COMPACT_ATOMS: atom_id res chain seq x y z
N MET A 1 12.85 -19.59 13.75
CA MET A 1 12.92 -18.40 14.61
C MET A 1 13.21 -17.21 13.72
N SER A 2 12.22 -16.35 13.49
CA SER A 2 12.42 -15.12 12.69
C SER A 2 12.95 -14.06 13.64
N SER A 3 14.22 -13.70 13.50
CA SER A 3 14.81 -12.60 14.26
C SER A 3 14.09 -11.32 13.83
N GLN A 4 13.14 -10.84 14.65
CA GLN A 4 12.54 -9.54 14.45
C GLN A 4 13.64 -8.49 14.62
N ILE A 5 14.00 -7.85 13.52
CA ILE A 5 14.87 -6.68 13.48
C ILE A 5 14.20 -5.52 14.22
N SER A 6 14.99 -4.61 14.79
CA SER A 6 14.45 -3.50 15.59
C SER A 6 13.54 -2.59 14.75
N GLU A 7 12.64 -1.83 15.39
CA GLU A 7 11.73 -0.91 14.71
C GLU A 7 12.50 0.11 13.84
N ALA A 8 13.62 0.63 14.34
CA ALA A 8 14.49 1.55 13.60
C ALA A 8 15.10 0.91 12.34
N ASP A 9 15.48 -0.37 12.42
CA ASP A 9 16.00 -1.10 11.26
C ASP A 9 14.90 -1.35 10.21
N GLN A 10 13.66 -1.57 10.67
CA GLN A 10 12.50 -1.72 9.79
C GLN A 10 12.17 -0.41 9.06
N GLU A 11 12.19 0.72 9.75
CA GLU A 11 12.01 2.04 9.11
C GLU A 11 13.11 2.33 8.10
N LEU A 12 14.36 2.02 8.45
CA LEU A 12 15.50 2.17 7.53
C LEU A 12 15.31 1.32 6.27
N LEU A 13 14.80 0.09 6.42
CA LEU A 13 14.45 -0.76 5.28
C LEU A 13 13.33 -0.17 4.42
N LEU A 14 12.24 0.34 5.03
CA LEU A 14 11.16 1.00 4.30
C LEU A 14 11.67 2.18 3.48
N HIS A 15 12.55 2.99 4.07
CA HIS A 15 13.18 4.13 3.40
C HIS A 15 14.14 3.69 2.27
N LYS A 16 14.99 2.70 2.52
CA LYS A 16 16.00 2.22 1.56
C LYS A 16 15.38 1.49 0.36
N LEU A 17 14.31 0.74 0.60
CA LEU A 17 13.60 -0.03 -0.43
C LEU A 17 12.66 0.84 -1.27
N ASP A 18 12.47 2.12 -0.89
CA ASP A 18 11.77 3.12 -1.70
C ASP A 18 10.34 2.65 -2.09
N ILE A 19 9.75 1.86 -1.18
CA ILE A 19 8.48 1.13 -1.36
C ILE A 19 7.36 2.13 -1.62
N PHE A 20 7.30 3.17 -0.79
CA PHE A 20 6.32 4.24 -0.86
C PHE A 20 6.98 5.49 -1.42
N LYS A 21 6.56 5.91 -2.61
CA LYS A 21 7.11 7.11 -3.24
C LYS A 21 6.06 7.92 -3.94
N ILE A 22 5.95 9.20 -3.60
CA ILE A 22 5.08 10.12 -4.31
C ILE A 22 5.80 10.58 -5.58
N ARG A 23 5.29 10.20 -6.76
CA ARG A 23 5.90 10.56 -8.05
C ARG A 23 4.84 10.79 -9.11
N GLY A 24 4.98 11.91 -9.81
CA GLY A 24 4.12 12.27 -10.95
C GLY A 24 2.73 12.72 -10.53
N LYS A 25 1.90 12.96 -11.55
CA LYS A 25 0.49 13.30 -11.42
C LYS A 25 -0.32 12.45 -12.39
N ASP A 26 -1.55 12.11 -12.03
CA ASP A 26 -2.47 11.46 -12.95
C ASP A 26 -3.03 12.46 -13.98
N LYS A 27 -3.86 11.96 -14.91
CA LYS A 27 -4.49 12.81 -15.95
C LYS A 27 -5.36 13.92 -15.38
N GLN A 28 -5.83 13.79 -14.15
CA GLN A 28 -6.66 14.78 -13.45
C GLN A 28 -5.81 15.73 -12.57
N GLY A 29 -4.48 15.57 -12.58
CA GLY A 29 -3.56 16.41 -11.83
C GLY A 29 -3.35 15.99 -10.37
N HIS A 30 -3.92 14.86 -9.95
CA HIS A 30 -3.75 14.34 -8.59
C HIS A 30 -2.36 13.71 -8.42
N LYS A 31 -1.75 13.90 -7.25
CA LYS A 31 -0.46 13.26 -6.93
C LYS A 31 -0.61 11.74 -6.97
N ILE A 32 0.42 11.03 -7.47
CA ILE A 32 0.42 9.57 -7.46
C ILE A 32 1.35 9.06 -6.35
N LEU A 33 0.80 8.28 -5.43
CA LEU A 33 1.56 7.47 -4.48
C LEU A 33 1.87 6.11 -5.14
N ARG A 34 3.14 5.88 -5.48
CA ARG A 34 3.61 4.61 -6.01
C ARG A 34 3.97 3.67 -4.86
N ILE A 35 3.45 2.45 -4.93
CA ILE A 35 3.72 1.34 -4.01
C ILE A 35 4.31 0.18 -4.81
N ILE A 36 5.53 -0.26 -4.47
CA ILE A 36 6.16 -1.40 -5.14
C ILE A 36 6.05 -2.65 -4.27
N GLY A 37 5.14 -3.56 -4.64
CA GLY A 37 4.88 -4.77 -3.85
C GLY A 37 6.05 -5.76 -3.81
N LYS A 38 6.90 -5.80 -4.85
CA LYS A 38 8.07 -6.71 -4.90
C LYS A 38 9.01 -6.55 -3.71
N PHE A 39 9.16 -5.32 -3.23
CA PHE A 39 10.10 -4.97 -2.16
C PHE A 39 9.43 -4.91 -0.80
N PHE A 40 8.27 -5.54 -0.60
CA PHE A 40 7.56 -5.51 0.67
C PHE A 40 7.96 -6.72 1.53
N PRO A 41 8.89 -6.58 2.50
CA PRO A 41 9.34 -7.69 3.34
C PRO A 41 8.28 -8.08 4.37
N THR A 42 7.32 -8.90 3.95
CA THR A 42 6.13 -9.26 4.74
C THR A 42 6.48 -9.97 6.04
N ARG A 43 7.59 -10.71 6.08
CA ARG A 43 8.02 -11.47 7.27
C ARG A 43 8.76 -10.63 8.32
N LEU A 44 9.24 -9.44 7.92
CA LEU A 44 10.10 -8.60 8.74
C LEU A 44 9.44 -7.29 9.18
N LEU A 45 8.33 -6.91 8.55
CA LEU A 45 7.63 -5.67 8.86
C LEU A 45 6.55 -5.87 9.91
N ILE A 46 6.68 -5.11 10.99
CA ILE A 46 5.63 -4.88 11.97
C ILE A 46 4.69 -3.83 11.38
N VAL A 47 3.39 -4.06 11.53
CA VAL A 47 2.40 -3.25 10.81
C VAL A 47 2.28 -1.85 11.40
N GLU A 48 2.51 -1.70 12.70
CA GLU A 48 2.64 -0.44 13.41
C GLU A 48 3.77 0.42 12.85
N VAL A 49 4.92 -0.18 12.52
CA VAL A 49 6.07 0.54 11.93
C VAL A 49 5.72 1.07 10.54
N VAL A 50 5.03 0.27 9.72
CA VAL A 50 4.56 0.72 8.40
C VAL A 50 3.57 1.89 8.54
N LYS A 51 2.67 1.81 9.53
CA LYS A 51 1.71 2.88 9.80
C LYS A 51 2.42 4.17 10.21
N ASN A 52 3.31 4.12 11.20
CA ASN A 52 4.06 5.28 11.69
C ASN A 52 4.87 5.92 10.55
N TYR A 53 5.56 5.10 9.75
CA TYR A 53 6.30 5.58 8.58
C TYR A 53 5.41 6.33 7.57
N LEU A 54 4.21 5.81 7.29
CA LEU A 54 3.25 6.47 6.40
C LEU A 54 2.75 7.80 6.98
N GLU A 55 2.46 7.83 8.28
CA GLU A 55 2.00 9.03 9.00
C GLU A 55 3.06 10.13 9.06
N GLU A 56 4.33 9.78 9.23
CA GLU A 56 5.42 10.76 9.37
C GLU A 56 5.96 11.23 8.01
N HIS A 57 6.11 10.31 7.05
CA HIS A 57 6.84 10.63 5.81
C HIS A 57 5.96 10.78 4.57
N ILE A 58 4.78 10.17 4.52
CA ILE A 58 3.95 10.11 3.31
C ILE A 58 2.72 11.00 3.41
N PHE A 59 1.89 10.82 4.44
CA PHE A 59 0.63 11.56 4.59
C PHE A 59 0.83 13.09 4.66
N PRO A 60 1.84 13.65 5.36
CA PRO A 60 2.08 15.09 5.37
C PRO A 60 2.42 15.63 3.98
N ARG A 61 3.11 14.83 3.16
CA ARG A 61 3.49 15.18 1.79
C ARG A 61 2.34 15.06 0.78
N LEU A 62 1.38 14.17 1.03
CA LEU A 62 0.11 14.14 0.27
C LEU A 62 -0.74 15.36 0.61
N GLY A 63 -0.80 15.72 1.90
CA GLY A 63 -1.59 16.83 2.44
C GLY A 63 -3.09 16.55 2.31
N LYS A 64 -3.91 17.61 2.40
CA LYS A 64 -5.38 17.53 2.22
C LYS A 64 -5.83 17.42 0.75
N ARG A 65 -4.91 17.14 -0.18
CA ARG A 65 -5.21 17.11 -1.61
C ARG A 65 -5.62 15.70 -2.04
N ARG A 66 -6.50 15.65 -3.03
CA ARG A 66 -6.87 14.41 -3.71
C ARG A 66 -5.63 13.77 -4.34
N PHE A 67 -5.51 12.46 -4.19
CA PHE A 67 -4.37 11.68 -4.69
C PHE A 67 -4.84 10.33 -5.22
N SER A 68 -4.00 9.72 -6.04
CA SER A 68 -4.21 8.39 -6.62
C SER A 68 -3.08 7.46 -6.18
N VAL A 69 -3.33 6.17 -6.09
CA VAL A 69 -2.33 5.16 -5.74
C VAL A 69 -2.00 4.33 -6.98
N LEU A 70 -0.72 4.08 -7.22
CA LEU A 70 -0.24 3.13 -8.22
C LEU A 70 0.44 1.97 -7.50
N TYR A 71 -0.21 0.82 -7.48
CA TYR A 71 0.33 -0.40 -6.90
C TYR A 71 0.96 -1.27 -7.99
N VAL A 72 2.28 -1.41 -7.93
CA VAL A 72 3.07 -2.24 -8.84
C VAL A 72 3.18 -3.64 -8.25
N HIS A 73 2.42 -4.58 -8.81
CA HIS A 73 2.34 -5.97 -8.35
C HIS A 73 3.36 -6.90 -9.04
N THR A 74 4.27 -6.35 -9.84
CA THR A 74 5.27 -7.15 -10.57
C THR A 74 6.15 -7.95 -9.59
N GLY A 75 6.19 -9.27 -9.72
CA GLY A 75 7.06 -10.13 -8.90
C GLY A 75 6.58 -10.32 -7.45
N VAL A 76 5.34 -9.97 -7.14
CA VAL A 76 4.75 -10.27 -5.82
C VAL A 76 4.39 -11.76 -5.76
N GLN A 77 4.90 -12.45 -4.74
CA GLN A 77 4.60 -13.85 -4.47
C GLN A 77 3.83 -13.97 -3.15
N ARG A 78 2.79 -14.81 -3.13
CA ARG A 78 1.89 -14.97 -1.98
C ARG A 78 2.63 -15.43 -0.71
N SER A 79 3.63 -16.29 -0.86
CA SER A 79 4.38 -16.92 0.24
C SER A 79 5.53 -16.07 0.80
N ASP A 80 5.84 -14.95 0.14
CA ASP A 80 7.05 -14.17 0.41
C ASP A 80 6.74 -12.71 0.71
N ASN A 81 6.15 -11.99 -0.26
CA ASN A 81 6.05 -10.52 -0.23
C ASN A 81 4.61 -10.02 -0.25
N PHE A 82 3.62 -10.91 -0.05
CA PHE A 82 2.22 -10.55 0.02
C PHE A 82 1.70 -10.68 1.46
N PRO A 83 1.20 -9.60 2.08
CA PRO A 83 0.71 -9.61 3.47
C PRO A 83 -0.61 -10.38 3.67
N GLY A 84 -1.11 -11.03 2.63
CA GLY A 84 -2.37 -11.76 2.69
C GLY A 84 -3.58 -10.84 2.75
N ILE A 85 -4.75 -11.46 2.84
CA ILE A 85 -6.06 -10.79 2.83
C ILE A 85 -6.22 -9.92 4.08
N SER A 86 -5.96 -10.49 5.24
CA SER A 86 -6.08 -9.81 6.54
C SER A 86 -5.08 -8.68 6.68
N GLY A 87 -3.84 -8.86 6.19
CA GLY A 87 -2.83 -7.80 6.22
C GLY A 87 -3.18 -6.62 5.33
N LEU A 88 -3.72 -6.86 4.13
CA LEU A 88 -4.22 -5.78 3.27
C LEU A 88 -5.38 -5.01 3.91
N ARG A 89 -6.34 -5.73 4.51
CA ARG A 89 -7.46 -5.10 5.23
C ARG A 89 -6.97 -4.26 6.40
N TRP A 90 -6.03 -4.78 7.19
CA TRP A 90 -5.47 -4.05 8.31
C TRP A 90 -4.74 -2.78 7.86
N ILE A 91 -3.90 -2.88 6.82
CA ILE A 91 -3.20 -1.71 6.25
C ILE A 91 -4.21 -0.65 5.79
N TYR A 92 -5.31 -1.09 5.18
CA TYR A 92 -6.39 -0.19 4.80
C TYR A 92 -7.11 0.47 5.99
N GLU A 93 -7.40 -0.30 7.05
CA GLU A 93 -8.03 0.20 8.27
C GLU A 93 -7.11 1.12 9.08
N ALA A 94 -5.79 0.92 9.01
CA ALA A 94 -4.78 1.75 9.65
C ALA A 94 -4.63 3.15 9.03
N ILE A 95 -5.12 3.34 7.79
CA ILE A 95 -5.08 4.64 7.13
C ILE A 95 -6.18 5.55 7.73
N PRO A 96 -5.82 6.75 8.23
CA PRO A 96 -6.78 7.72 8.72
C PRO A 96 -7.89 8.04 7.70
N ILE A 97 -9.14 8.18 8.18
CA ILE A 97 -10.33 8.39 7.34
C ILE A 97 -10.16 9.59 6.40
N ASN A 98 -9.63 10.70 6.91
CA ASN A 98 -9.35 11.92 6.15
C ASN A 98 -8.39 11.71 4.96
N ILE A 99 -7.43 10.79 5.05
CA ILE A 99 -6.53 10.45 3.95
C ILE A 99 -7.25 9.54 2.96
N ARG A 100 -8.00 8.56 3.46
CA ARG A 100 -8.78 7.63 2.65
C ARG A 100 -9.86 8.33 1.81
N ASP A 101 -10.50 9.38 2.32
CA ASP A 101 -11.50 10.15 1.57
C ASP A 101 -10.90 10.92 0.40
N ASN A 102 -9.62 11.31 0.53
CA ASN A 102 -8.88 12.00 -0.53
C ASN A 102 -8.37 11.05 -1.63
N LEU A 103 -8.33 9.74 -1.38
CA LEU A 103 -7.94 8.75 -2.37
C LEU A 103 -8.97 8.67 -3.50
N GLN A 104 -8.58 8.94 -4.75
CA GLN A 104 -9.50 8.99 -5.89
C GLN A 104 -9.51 7.71 -6.72
N ALA A 105 -8.33 7.11 -6.94
CA ALA A 105 -8.19 5.92 -7.77
C ALA A 105 -7.04 5.04 -7.25
N VAL A 106 -7.15 3.73 -7.47
CA VAL A 106 -6.05 2.78 -7.23
C VAL A 106 -5.76 2.01 -8.50
N TYR A 107 -4.65 2.35 -9.15
CA TYR A 107 -4.18 1.67 -10.35
C TYR A 107 -3.35 0.45 -9.99
N PHE A 108 -3.78 -0.73 -10.43
CA PHE A 108 -3.03 -1.97 -10.28
C PHE A 108 -2.21 -2.28 -11.55
N LEU A 109 -0.88 -2.19 -11.44
CA LEU A 109 0.03 -2.47 -12.54
C LEU A 109 0.57 -3.91 -12.45
N HIS A 110 0.46 -4.62 -13.57
CA HIS A 110 0.88 -6.03 -13.74
C HIS A 110 0.27 -6.99 -12.68
N PRO A 111 -1.06 -7.00 -12.48
CA PRO A 111 -1.66 -7.97 -11.59
C PRO A 111 -1.55 -9.37 -12.19
N GLY A 112 -0.96 -10.30 -11.43
CA GLY A 112 -0.95 -11.72 -11.78
C GLY A 112 -2.37 -12.30 -11.84
N LEU A 113 -2.51 -13.50 -12.39
CA LEU A 113 -3.82 -14.17 -12.44
C LEU A 113 -4.41 -14.36 -11.03
N GLN A 114 -3.58 -14.75 -10.06
CA GLN A 114 -3.98 -14.90 -8.66
C GLN A 114 -4.45 -13.57 -8.04
N ALA A 115 -3.77 -12.45 -8.33
CA ALA A 115 -4.16 -11.14 -7.83
C ALA A 115 -5.48 -10.67 -8.45
N ARG A 116 -5.71 -10.94 -9.74
CA ARG A 116 -6.98 -10.63 -10.41
C ARG A 116 -8.14 -11.43 -9.82
N LEU A 117 -7.96 -12.73 -9.63
CA LEU A 117 -8.97 -13.59 -8.98
C LEU A 117 -9.23 -13.15 -7.54
N PHE A 118 -8.18 -12.78 -6.81
CA PHE A 118 -8.29 -12.25 -5.45
C PHE A 118 -9.10 -10.95 -5.41
N LEU A 119 -8.79 -9.98 -6.27
CA LEU A 119 -9.53 -8.71 -6.34
C LEU A 119 -10.99 -8.92 -6.76
N ALA A 120 -11.26 -9.82 -7.71
CA ALA A 120 -12.63 -10.14 -8.14
C ALA A 120 -13.45 -10.82 -7.02
N THR A 121 -12.80 -11.66 -6.20
CA THR A 121 -13.50 -12.46 -5.17
C THR A 121 -13.62 -11.71 -3.84
N PHE A 122 -12.55 -11.03 -3.43
CA PHE A 122 -12.44 -10.42 -2.10
C PHE A 122 -12.34 -8.89 -2.15
N GLY A 123 -12.08 -8.28 -3.31
CA GLY A 123 -11.91 -6.83 -3.41
C GLY A 123 -13.11 -6.06 -2.87
N ARG A 124 -14.33 -6.53 -3.14
CA ARG A 124 -15.56 -5.91 -2.65
C ARG A 124 -15.77 -6.03 -1.12
N PHE A 125 -15.16 -7.04 -0.49
CA PHE A 125 -15.27 -7.28 0.95
C PHE A 125 -14.16 -6.58 1.76
N LEU A 126 -12.99 -6.39 1.15
CA LEU A 126 -11.81 -5.82 1.84
C LEU A 126 -11.73 -4.31 1.68
N PHE A 127 -12.16 -3.82 0.53
CA PHE A 127 -12.19 -2.42 0.21
C PHE A 127 -13.65 -2.01 0.37
N SER A 128 -13.95 -1.16 1.36
CA SER A 128 -15.31 -0.61 1.52
C SER A 128 -15.80 -0.06 0.17
N GLU A 129 -17.12 -0.02 -0.07
CA GLU A 129 -17.70 0.28 -1.39
C GLU A 129 -17.05 1.48 -2.12
N GLY A 130 -16.57 2.48 -1.36
CA GLY A 130 -15.86 3.64 -1.89
C GLY A 130 -14.47 3.39 -2.49
N LEU A 131 -13.75 2.32 -2.16
CA LEU A 131 -12.43 1.99 -2.72
C LEU A 131 -12.51 0.93 -3.84
N TYR A 132 -13.44 -0.03 -3.75
CA TYR A 132 -13.67 -0.98 -4.85
C TYR A 132 -14.22 -0.28 -6.11
N GLY A 133 -15.05 0.76 -5.95
CA GLY A 133 -15.49 1.60 -7.08
C GLY A 133 -14.38 2.48 -7.70
N LYS A 134 -13.19 2.52 -7.08
CA LYS A 134 -12.03 3.32 -7.51
C LYS A 134 -10.92 2.47 -8.15
N LEU A 135 -11.12 1.16 -8.25
CA LEU A 135 -10.21 0.17 -8.81
C LEU A 135 -10.42 -0.03 -10.31
#